data_AF-A0A8S1PRB9-F1
#
_entry.id   AF-A0A8S1PRB9-F1
#
_cell.length_a   1.000
_cell.length_b   1.000
_cell.length_c   1.000
_cell.angle_alpha   90.00
_cell.angle_beta   90.00
_cell.angle_gamma   90.00
#
_symmetry.space_group_name_H-M   'P 1'
#
loop_
_entity.id
_entity.type
_entity.pdbx_description
1 polymer ?
#
loop_
_entity_poly.entity_id
_entity_poly.type
_entity_poly.pdbx_seq_one_letter_code
_entity_poly.pdbx_strand_id
1 'polypeptide(L)'
;MIQLKCQVPEHHNKFVEYFCINQNCNQFRVQCYFCYQNGDHFSHPKDVFQMAEFQDFLQQQFNQNEELLRNLQKVINNVQMQLENLKRGIQVKFNMNKEKLQCLNVKQLNDWICDYFKFQIESSQSFKYVEQNMKDIQQTIFSIISDYNLQTLQEQHKQQQCSLSLQNQLQLKEKDWKNIRQELLESILTSSFQKQLTFSSEHKHRDAVVSNNGKIVECGGSCLCDQLIPTHQVTKFAFKILNSKACYVGIGIKQVMQETSYNYVGLNQGSYLIRNDQHSYSHNQQRNNNKLSFHFSDNDIIIIEVDIQKKNIKWTKFQSGESFNQQICSCYDLYPCIRSGSDSKVKILGFDL
;
A
#
# COMPACT_ATOMS: atom_id res chain seq x y z
N MET A 1 5.62 25.64 -34.65
CA MET A 1 4.76 25.44 -33.45
C MET A 1 4.68 23.95 -33.19
N ILE A 2 5.13 23.49 -32.03
CA ILE A 2 5.09 22.06 -31.67
C ILE A 2 3.64 21.72 -31.31
N GLN A 3 3.04 20.75 -32.01
CA GLN A 3 1.69 20.27 -31.71
C GLN A 3 1.77 18.88 -31.08
N LEU A 4 1.52 18.80 -29.78
CA LEU A 4 1.47 17.56 -29.03
C LEU A 4 0.02 17.27 -28.62
N LYS A 5 -0.36 15.99 -28.65
CA LYS A 5 -1.66 15.53 -28.14
C LYS A 5 -1.54 15.16 -26.66
N CYS A 6 -2.60 15.39 -25.90
CA CYS A 6 -2.67 14.97 -24.50
C CYS A 6 -2.58 13.44 -24.39
N GLN A 7 -1.89 12.95 -23.35
CA GLN A 7 -1.73 11.51 -23.10
C GLN A 7 -2.85 10.92 -22.22
N VAL A 8 -3.70 11.76 -21.63
CA VAL A 8 -4.85 11.30 -20.83
C VAL A 8 -5.91 10.72 -21.78
N PRO A 9 -6.36 9.46 -21.61
CA PRO A 9 -7.26 8.79 -22.55
C PRO A 9 -8.53 9.58 -22.89
N GLU A 10 -9.13 10.20 -21.87
CA GLU A 10 -10.34 11.03 -21.97
C GLU A 10 -10.11 12.31 -22.80
N HIS A 11 -8.86 12.78 -22.87
CA HIS A 11 -8.47 14.00 -23.54
C HIS A 11 -7.56 13.77 -24.75
N HIS A 12 -7.40 12.54 -25.26
CA HIS A 12 -6.38 12.20 -26.27
C HIS A 12 -6.52 12.97 -27.60
N ASN A 13 -7.70 13.50 -27.87
CA ASN A 13 -7.99 14.34 -29.04
C ASN A 13 -7.72 15.84 -28.83
N LYS A 14 -7.32 16.24 -27.62
CA LYS A 14 -6.99 17.62 -27.28
C LYS A 14 -5.50 17.88 -27.44
N PHE A 15 -5.17 19.10 -27.86
CA PHE A 15 -3.79 19.56 -27.93
C PHE A 15 -3.30 20.00 -26.56
N VAL A 16 -2.01 19.83 -26.34
CA VAL A 16 -1.29 20.42 -25.22
C VAL A 16 -1.23 21.93 -25.41
N GLU A 17 -1.55 22.67 -24.36
CA GLU A 17 -1.62 24.13 -24.37
C GLU A 17 -0.77 24.77 -23.27
N TYR A 18 -0.35 24.01 -22.26
CA TYR A 18 0.39 24.53 -21.12
C TYR A 18 1.59 23.65 -20.76
N PHE A 19 2.59 24.27 -20.14
CA PHE A 19 3.67 23.55 -19.45
C PHE A 19 3.99 24.14 -18.07
N CYS A 20 4.51 23.30 -17.18
CA CYS A 20 4.88 23.67 -15.82
C CYS A 20 6.40 23.67 -15.60
N ILE A 21 6.94 24.80 -15.14
CA ILE A 21 8.36 24.97 -14.82
C ILE A 21 8.67 24.87 -13.33
N ASN A 22 7.67 24.69 -12.46
CA ASN A 22 7.92 24.58 -11.02
C ASN A 22 8.85 23.40 -10.76
N GLN A 23 10.00 23.66 -10.15
CA GLN A 23 11.00 22.63 -9.94
C GLN A 23 10.42 21.50 -9.08
N ASN A 24 9.64 21.81 -8.05
CA ASN A 24 9.05 20.85 -7.11
C ASN A 24 7.76 20.18 -7.59
N CYS A 25 7.37 20.36 -8.86
CA CYS A 25 6.17 19.73 -9.39
C CYS A 25 6.36 18.24 -9.69
N ASN A 26 5.45 17.42 -9.16
CA ASN A 26 5.43 15.96 -9.36
C ASN A 26 4.42 15.50 -10.42
N GLN A 27 3.64 16.41 -11.00
CA GLN A 27 2.63 16.11 -12.02
C GLN A 27 3.20 16.14 -13.45
N PHE A 28 2.43 15.65 -14.42
CA PHE A 28 2.85 15.66 -15.82
C PHE A 28 2.96 17.10 -16.34
N ARG A 29 4.19 17.55 -16.60
CA ARG A 29 4.49 18.97 -16.83
C ARG A 29 3.90 19.57 -18.09
N VAL A 30 3.36 18.78 -19.01
CA VAL A 30 2.94 19.24 -20.34
C VAL A 30 1.48 18.84 -20.54
N GLN A 31 0.56 19.79 -20.50
CA GLN A 31 -0.86 19.49 -20.30
C GLN A 31 -1.80 20.28 -21.22
N CYS A 32 -2.97 19.72 -21.48
CA CYS A 32 -4.06 20.44 -22.16
C CYS A 32 -4.88 21.26 -21.15
N TYR A 33 -5.72 22.17 -21.63
CA TYR A 33 -6.61 22.96 -20.77
C TYR A 33 -7.47 22.13 -19.80
N PHE A 34 -8.00 20.99 -20.23
CA PHE A 34 -8.85 20.15 -19.39
C PHE A 34 -8.08 19.52 -18.22
N CYS A 35 -6.84 19.06 -18.44
CA CYS A 35 -5.98 18.56 -17.37
C CYS A 35 -5.67 19.68 -16.35
N TYR A 36 -5.37 20.89 -16.83
CA TYR A 36 -5.15 22.04 -15.97
C TYR A 36 -6.39 22.40 -15.14
N GLN A 37 -7.58 22.38 -15.75
CA GLN A 37 -8.85 22.65 -15.05
C GLN A 37 -9.20 21.59 -14.00
N ASN A 38 -8.82 20.33 -14.23
CA ASN A 38 -9.07 19.23 -13.29
C ASN A 38 -8.21 19.31 -12.02
N GLY A 39 -7.40 20.35 -11.87
CA GLY A 39 -6.70 20.70 -10.64
C GLY A 39 -5.25 20.27 -10.57
N ASP A 40 -4.73 19.69 -11.65
CA ASP A 40 -3.30 19.49 -11.79
C ASP A 40 -2.60 20.85 -11.80
N HIS A 41 -1.61 21.04 -10.91
CA HIS A 41 -0.79 22.25 -10.78
C HIS A 41 -1.44 23.47 -10.09
N PHE A 42 -2.62 23.36 -9.48
CA PHE A 42 -3.25 24.47 -8.74
C PHE A 42 -2.46 24.97 -7.52
N SER A 43 -1.53 24.18 -6.99
CA SER A 43 -0.66 24.63 -5.90
C SER A 43 0.41 25.64 -6.35
N HIS A 44 0.67 25.75 -7.65
CA HIS A 44 1.71 26.60 -8.23
C HIS A 44 1.34 27.15 -9.61
N PRO A 45 0.18 27.84 -9.75
CA PRO A 45 -0.32 28.29 -11.05
C PRO A 45 0.58 29.34 -11.71
N LYS A 46 1.39 30.06 -10.92
CA LYS A 46 2.36 31.06 -11.41
C LYS A 46 3.50 30.45 -12.22
N ASP A 47 3.73 29.16 -12.06
CA ASP A 47 4.80 28.43 -12.73
C ASP A 47 4.27 27.62 -13.93
N VAL A 48 3.02 27.89 -14.35
CA VAL A 48 2.39 27.26 -15.51
C VAL A 48 2.27 28.31 -16.61
N PHE A 49 2.85 28.00 -17.77
CA PHE A 49 2.97 28.90 -18.91
C PHE A 49 2.29 28.30 -20.14
N GLN A 50 1.91 29.13 -21.11
CA GLN A 50 1.34 28.64 -22.36
C GLN A 50 2.42 28.00 -23.22
N MET A 51 2.10 26.94 -23.95
CA MET A 51 3.06 26.30 -24.87
C MET A 51 3.60 27.23 -25.95
N ALA A 52 2.90 28.33 -26.26
CA ALA A 52 3.42 29.38 -27.14
C ALA A 52 4.71 30.01 -26.60
N GLU A 53 4.85 30.11 -25.28
CA GLU A 53 6.00 30.68 -24.57
C GLU A 53 7.14 29.67 -24.39
N PHE A 54 6.93 28.40 -24.75
CA PHE A 54 7.90 27.33 -24.49
C PHE A 54 9.21 27.54 -25.24
N GLN A 55 9.14 28.02 -26.49
CA GLN A 55 10.34 28.30 -27.27
C GLN A 55 11.16 29.45 -26.66
N ASP A 56 10.48 30.51 -26.20
CA ASP A 56 11.13 31.64 -25.54
C ASP A 56 11.77 31.23 -24.21
N PHE A 57 11.06 30.42 -23.42
CA PHE A 57 11.59 29.84 -22.20
C PHE A 57 12.85 29.00 -22.46
N LEU A 58 12.81 28.08 -23.44
CA LEU A 58 13.99 27.28 -23.79
C LEU A 58 15.15 28.16 -24.26
N GLN A 59 14.87 29.17 -25.09
CA GLN A 59 15.90 30.10 -25.53
C GLN A 59 16.51 30.89 -24.37
N GLN A 60 15.69 31.31 -23.40
CA GLN A 60 16.17 31.96 -22.18
C GLN A 60 17.08 31.04 -21.37
N GLN A 61 16.68 29.77 -21.18
CA GLN A 61 17.50 28.77 -20.49
C GLN A 61 18.83 28.51 -21.22
N PHE A 62 18.81 28.40 -22.55
CA PHE A 62 20.04 28.26 -23.34
C PHE A 62 20.95 29.48 -23.19
N ASN A 63 20.39 30.69 -23.24
CA ASN A 63 21.17 31.92 -23.08
C ASN A 63 21.82 32.01 -21.69
N GLN A 64 21.10 31.62 -20.63
CA GLN A 64 21.62 31.56 -19.26
C GLN A 64 22.78 30.56 -19.16
N ASN A 65 22.67 29.38 -19.76
CA ASN A 65 23.74 28.39 -19.79
C ASN A 65 24.99 28.88 -20.54
N GLU A 66 24.79 29.51 -21.70
CA GLU A 66 25.88 30.11 -22.49
C GLU A 66 26.57 31.28 -21.75
N GLU A 67 25.81 32.07 -20.99
CA GLU A 67 26.37 33.12 -20.12
C GLU A 67 27.20 32.51 -18.99
N LEU A 68 26.70 31.46 -18.32
CA LEU A 68 27.44 30.74 -17.29
C LEU A 68 28.76 30.18 -17.82
N LEU A 69 28.74 29.53 -18.99
CA LEU A 69 29.93 29.01 -19.64
C LEU A 69 30.93 30.11 -19.98
N ARG A 70 30.47 31.24 -20.54
CA ARG A 70 31.32 32.40 -20.84
C ARG A 70 31.95 33.00 -19.57
N ASN A 71 31.17 33.12 -18.49
CA ASN A 71 31.66 33.62 -17.22
C ASN A 71 32.73 32.69 -16.62
N LEU A 72 32.49 31.38 -16.63
CA LEU A 72 33.47 30.39 -16.18
C LEU A 72 34.78 30.48 -16.98
N GLN A 73 34.68 30.54 -18.31
CA GLN A 73 35.85 30.66 -19.17
C GLN A 73 36.65 31.96 -18.91
N LYS A 74 35.96 33.08 -18.67
CA LYS A 74 36.59 34.36 -18.32
C LYS A 74 37.38 34.24 -17.01
N VAL A 75 36.81 33.59 -15.99
CA VAL A 75 37.49 33.38 -14.71
C VAL A 75 38.71 32.46 -14.88
N ILE A 76 38.59 31.38 -15.64
CA ILE A 76 39.71 30.47 -15.95
C ILE A 76 40.86 31.24 -16.62
N ASN A 77 40.56 32.02 -17.66
CA ASN A 77 41.58 32.80 -18.38
C ASN A 77 42.27 33.82 -17.48
N ASN A 78 41.51 34.48 -16.59
CA ASN A 78 42.06 35.41 -15.62
C ASN A 78 43.01 34.72 -14.65
N VAL A 79 42.62 33.58 -14.08
CA VAL A 79 43.47 32.81 -13.16
C VAL A 79 44.76 32.36 -13.85
N GLN A 80 44.67 31.84 -15.07
CA GLN A 80 45.83 31.43 -15.86
C GLN A 80 46.81 32.58 -16.09
N MET A 81 46.30 33.76 -16.47
CA MET A 81 47.12 34.95 -16.67
C MET A 81 47.85 35.37 -15.38
N GLN A 82 47.16 35.37 -14.23
CA GLN A 82 47.77 35.72 -12.96
C GLN A 82 48.86 34.72 -12.53
N LEU A 83 48.62 33.42 -12.76
CA LEU A 83 49.61 32.38 -12.46
C LEU A 83 50.88 32.51 -13.33
N GLU A 84 50.74 32.81 -14.62
CA GLU A 84 51.90 33.05 -15.49
C GLU A 84 52.67 34.33 -15.11
N ASN A 85 51.99 35.39 -14.69
CA ASN A 85 52.65 36.59 -14.17
C ASN A 85 53.44 36.29 -12.88
N LEU A 86 52.83 35.54 -11.95
CA LEU A 86 53.49 35.13 -10.72
C LEU A 86 54.74 34.28 -11.00
N LYS A 87 54.63 33.30 -11.91
CA LYS A 87 55.73 32.45 -12.37
C LYS A 87 56.87 33.28 -12.97
N ARG A 88 56.57 34.25 -13.84
CA ARG A 88 57.57 35.16 -14.41
C ARG A 88 58.28 35.95 -13.31
N GLY A 89 57.54 36.49 -12.35
CA GLY A 89 58.11 37.25 -11.25
C GLY A 89 58.97 36.41 -10.30
N ILE A 90 58.59 35.16 -10.03
CA ILE A 90 59.44 34.19 -9.31
C ILE A 90 60.73 33.95 -10.09
N GLN A 91 60.66 33.74 -11.40
CA GLN A 91 61.86 33.58 -12.24
C GLN A 91 62.77 34.80 -12.14
N VAL A 92 62.24 36.01 -12.22
CA VAL A 92 63.04 37.26 -12.07
C VAL A 92 63.68 37.35 -10.67
N LYS A 93 62.92 37.02 -9.62
CA LYS A 93 63.38 37.08 -8.23
C LYS A 93 64.50 36.06 -7.92
N PHE A 94 64.39 34.84 -8.45
CA PHE A 94 65.27 33.73 -8.06
C PHE A 94 66.33 33.35 -9.12
N ASN A 95 66.23 33.77 -10.39
CA ASN A 95 67.31 33.59 -11.37
C ASN A 95 68.45 34.60 -11.26
N MET A 96 68.28 35.66 -10.46
CA MET A 96 69.31 36.65 -10.19
C MET A 96 70.19 36.15 -9.04
N ASN A 97 71.31 35.49 -9.36
CA ASN A 97 72.28 35.03 -8.37
C ASN A 97 73.27 36.14 -7.98
N LYS A 98 73.99 35.94 -6.87
CA LYS A 98 74.93 36.93 -6.32
C LYS A 98 76.01 37.36 -7.32
N GLU A 99 76.46 36.42 -8.15
CA GLU A 99 77.47 36.65 -9.18
C GLU A 99 76.95 37.59 -10.29
N LYS A 100 75.72 37.37 -10.77
CA LYS A 100 75.09 38.24 -11.78
C LYS A 100 74.83 39.64 -11.26
N LEU A 101 74.42 39.78 -10.00
CA LEU A 101 74.22 41.10 -9.35
C LEU A 101 75.50 41.93 -9.32
N GLN A 102 76.66 41.29 -9.13
CA GLN A 102 77.96 41.97 -9.10
C GLN A 102 78.40 42.49 -10.48
N CYS A 103 77.84 41.97 -11.57
CA CYS A 103 78.17 42.37 -12.94
C CYS A 103 77.25 43.47 -13.49
N LEU A 104 76.23 43.92 -12.75
CA LEU A 104 75.30 44.96 -13.22
C LEU A 104 75.91 46.35 -13.09
N ASN A 105 75.68 47.19 -14.10
CA ASN A 105 75.91 48.62 -13.94
C ASN A 105 74.78 49.28 -13.11
N VAL A 106 74.99 50.53 -12.68
CA VAL A 106 74.05 51.26 -11.81
C VAL A 106 72.64 51.33 -12.39
N LYS A 107 72.51 51.53 -13.71
CA LYS A 107 71.19 51.59 -14.38
C LYS A 107 70.50 50.22 -14.33
N GLN A 108 71.20 49.15 -14.68
CA GLN A 108 70.66 47.78 -14.66
C GLN A 108 70.28 47.33 -13.25
N LEU A 109 71.08 47.71 -12.24
CA LEU A 109 70.77 47.44 -10.84
C LEU A 109 69.50 48.18 -10.40
N ASN A 110 69.37 49.46 -10.76
CA ASN A 110 68.17 50.24 -10.48
C ASN A 110 66.93 49.64 -11.15
N ASP A 111 67.02 49.29 -12.44
CA ASP A 111 65.93 48.66 -13.18
C ASP A 111 65.50 47.34 -12.52
N TRP A 112 66.45 46.50 -12.12
CA TRP A 112 66.15 45.26 -11.39
C TRP A 112 65.49 45.49 -10.03
N ILE A 113 65.96 46.48 -9.25
CA ILE A 113 65.37 46.85 -7.97
C ILE A 113 63.92 47.32 -8.16
N CYS A 114 63.67 48.16 -9.18
CA CYS A 114 62.32 48.59 -9.54
C CYS A 114 61.41 47.41 -9.89
N ASP A 115 61.89 46.48 -10.71
CA ASP A 115 61.15 45.26 -11.08
C ASP A 115 60.89 44.36 -9.86
N TYR A 116 61.85 44.25 -8.94
CA TYR A 116 61.71 43.48 -7.71
C TYR A 116 60.60 44.04 -6.80
N PHE A 117 60.59 45.36 -6.57
CA PHE A 117 59.56 45.99 -5.76
C PHE A 117 58.19 45.95 -6.44
N LYS A 118 58.15 46.15 -7.76
CA LYS A 118 56.94 45.99 -8.56
C LYS A 118 56.36 44.58 -8.41
N PHE A 119 57.19 43.55 -8.51
CA PHE A 119 56.78 42.17 -8.27
C PHE A 119 56.27 41.93 -6.83
N GLN A 120 56.91 42.48 -5.81
CA GLN A 120 56.42 42.34 -4.43
C GLN A 120 54.98 42.87 -4.26
N ILE A 121 54.68 44.03 -4.85
CA ILE A 121 53.34 44.63 -4.79
C ILE A 121 52.36 43.79 -5.61
N GLU A 122 52.73 43.45 -6.86
CA GLU A 122 51.86 42.73 -7.80
C GLU A 122 51.58 41.29 -7.33
N SER A 123 52.55 40.60 -6.72
CA SER A 123 52.39 39.21 -6.24
C SER A 123 51.35 39.12 -5.12
N SER A 124 51.40 40.01 -4.13
CA SER A 124 50.41 40.05 -3.05
C SER A 124 48.99 40.30 -3.56
N GLN A 125 48.85 41.20 -4.54
CA GLN A 125 47.57 41.46 -5.21
C GLN A 125 47.12 40.26 -6.05
N SER A 126 48.03 39.62 -6.78
CA SER A 126 47.75 38.45 -7.62
C SER A 126 47.24 37.27 -6.76
N PHE A 127 47.84 37.02 -5.59
CA PHE A 127 47.37 35.98 -4.68
C PHE A 127 45.96 36.25 -4.17
N LYS A 128 45.66 37.48 -3.74
CA LYS A 128 44.31 37.86 -3.33
C LYS A 128 43.30 37.71 -4.46
N TYR A 129 43.70 38.06 -5.68
CA TYR A 129 42.84 37.94 -6.86
C TYR A 129 42.57 36.47 -7.22
N VAL A 130 43.60 35.61 -7.16
CA VAL A 130 43.44 34.16 -7.37
C VAL A 130 42.53 33.56 -6.29
N GLU A 131 42.73 33.93 -5.02
CA GLU A 131 41.87 33.46 -3.93
C GLU A 131 40.40 33.84 -4.14
N GLN A 132 40.12 35.08 -4.58
CA GLN A 132 38.77 35.52 -4.87
C GLN A 132 38.16 34.74 -6.04
N ASN A 133 38.88 34.59 -7.15
CA ASN A 133 38.38 33.83 -8.29
C ASN A 133 38.10 32.36 -7.92
N MET A 134 38.90 31.76 -7.02
CA MET A 134 38.64 30.39 -6.54
C MET A 134 37.34 30.32 -5.73
N LYS A 135 37.01 31.34 -4.93
CA LYS A 135 35.71 31.43 -4.23
C LYS A 135 34.55 31.54 -5.22
N ASP A 136 34.70 32.36 -6.26
CA ASP A 136 33.65 32.55 -7.28
C ASP A 136 33.42 31.26 -8.09
N ILE A 137 34.49 30.53 -8.44
CA ILE A 137 34.40 29.19 -9.05
C ILE A 137 33.67 28.22 -8.11
N GLN A 138 34.05 28.19 -6.84
CA GLN A 138 33.44 27.30 -5.85
C GLN A 138 31.93 27.57 -5.74
N GLN A 139 31.52 28.83 -5.64
CA GLN A 139 30.10 29.20 -5.59
C GLN A 139 29.34 28.77 -6.85
N THR A 140 29.93 28.98 -8.03
CA THR A 140 29.34 28.58 -9.31
C THR A 140 29.14 27.06 -9.39
N ILE A 141 30.15 26.28 -8.98
CA ILE A 141 30.07 24.81 -8.91
C ILE A 141 28.98 24.37 -7.93
N PHE A 142 28.89 24.99 -6.75
CA PHE A 142 27.84 24.67 -5.77
C PHE A 142 26.43 24.90 -6.33
N SER A 143 26.21 25.99 -7.08
CA SER A 143 24.92 26.25 -7.74
C SER A 143 24.56 25.15 -8.73
N ILE A 144 25.51 24.73 -9.58
CA ILE A 144 25.29 23.68 -10.58
C ILE A 144 24.97 22.33 -9.91
N ILE A 145 25.70 21.99 -8.84
CA ILE A 145 25.48 20.73 -8.10
C ILE A 145 24.10 20.74 -7.41
N SER A 146 23.69 21.86 -6.83
CA SER A 146 22.36 22.06 -6.26
C SER A 146 21.26 21.73 -7.27
N ASP A 147 21.36 22.30 -8.47
CA ASP A 147 20.37 22.13 -9.53
C ASP A 147 20.31 20.68 -10.02
N TYR A 148 21.46 20.00 -10.13
CA TYR A 148 21.55 18.60 -10.53
C TYR A 148 20.98 17.63 -9.46
N ASN A 149 21.28 17.85 -8.19
CA ASN A 149 20.80 16.99 -7.10
C ASN A 149 19.27 17.07 -6.93
N LEU A 150 18.67 18.25 -7.14
CA LEU A 150 17.22 18.42 -7.17
C LEU A 150 16.56 17.56 -8.24
N GLN A 151 17.14 17.46 -9.45
CA GLN A 151 16.63 16.59 -10.52
C GLN A 151 16.72 15.11 -10.14
N THR A 152 17.83 14.68 -9.54
CA THR A 152 18.06 13.27 -9.18
C THR A 152 17.08 12.78 -8.09
N LEU A 153 16.81 13.62 -7.07
CA LEU A 153 15.85 13.30 -6.01
C LEU A 153 14.41 13.15 -6.54
N GLN A 154 14.04 13.94 -7.56
CA GLN A 154 12.72 13.87 -8.18
C GLN A 154 12.50 12.58 -8.97
N GLU A 155 13.53 12.11 -9.69
CA GLU A 155 13.47 10.83 -10.41
C GLU A 155 13.28 9.65 -9.45
N GLN A 156 13.97 9.65 -8.31
CA GLN A 156 13.81 8.63 -7.26
C GLN A 156 12.38 8.63 -6.69
N HIS A 157 11.84 9.82 -6.37
CA HIS A 157 10.48 9.94 -5.85
C HIS A 157 9.42 9.42 -6.85
N LYS A 158 9.61 9.70 -8.15
CA LYS A 158 8.74 9.21 -9.22
C LYS A 158 8.76 7.67 -9.36
N GLN A 159 9.94 7.06 -9.25
CA GLN A 159 10.07 5.59 -9.26
C GLN A 159 9.35 4.97 -8.05
N GLN A 160 9.47 5.59 -6.87
CA GLN A 160 8.82 5.11 -5.66
C GLN A 160 7.29 5.20 -5.75
N GLN A 161 6.73 6.29 -6.28
CA GLN A 161 5.29 6.43 -6.50
C GLN A 161 4.73 5.40 -7.50
N CYS A 162 5.47 5.12 -8.58
CA CYS A 162 5.09 4.08 -9.55
C CYS A 162 5.00 2.70 -8.89
N SER A 163 5.96 2.36 -8.01
CA SER A 163 5.96 1.08 -7.29
C SER A 163 4.76 0.90 -6.34
N LEU A 164 4.35 1.97 -5.65
CA LEU A 164 3.18 1.97 -4.77
C LEU A 164 1.87 1.78 -5.54
N SER A 165 1.73 2.43 -6.71
CA SER A 165 0.53 2.29 -7.55
C SER A 165 0.34 0.85 -8.04
N LEU A 166 1.42 0.15 -8.39
CA LEU A 166 1.39 -1.23 -8.84
C LEU A 166 1.04 -2.19 -7.69
N GLN A 167 1.59 -1.96 -6.49
CA GLN A 167 1.23 -2.74 -5.31
C GLN A 167 -0.26 -2.63 -4.96
N ASN A 168 -0.83 -1.42 -5.04
CA ASN A 168 -2.25 -1.21 -4.79
C ASN A 168 -3.13 -1.96 -5.80
N GLN A 169 -2.77 -1.95 -7.10
CA GLN A 169 -3.50 -2.71 -8.12
C GLN A 169 -3.43 -4.22 -7.89
N LEU A 170 -2.28 -4.75 -7.46
CA LEU A 170 -2.12 -6.16 -7.13
C LEU A 170 -2.98 -6.57 -5.92
N GLN A 171 -3.03 -5.73 -4.88
CA GLN A 171 -3.87 -5.99 -3.70
C GLN A 171 -5.37 -6.00 -4.03
N LEU A 172 -5.84 -5.08 -4.90
CA LEU A 172 -7.22 -5.06 -5.36
C LEU A 172 -7.59 -6.35 -6.11
N LYS A 173 -6.74 -6.78 -7.04
CA LYS A 173 -6.94 -8.05 -7.77
C LYS A 173 -6.96 -9.26 -6.84
N GLU A 174 -6.12 -9.29 -5.81
CA GLU A 174 -6.10 -10.41 -4.85
C GLU A 174 -7.41 -10.48 -4.03
N LYS A 175 -7.98 -9.33 -3.67
CA LYS A 175 -9.27 -9.25 -2.98
C LYS A 175 -10.40 -9.77 -3.88
N ASP A 176 -10.42 -9.38 -5.15
CA ASP A 176 -11.43 -9.84 -6.11
C ASP A 176 -11.35 -11.35 -6.32
N TRP A 177 -10.14 -11.90 -6.46
CA TRP A 177 -9.94 -13.35 -6.58
C TRP A 177 -10.40 -14.14 -5.36
N LYS A 178 -10.19 -13.63 -4.14
CA LYS A 178 -10.68 -14.26 -2.92
C LYS A 178 -12.22 -14.30 -2.88
N ASN A 179 -12.88 -13.23 -3.29
CA ASN A 179 -14.34 -13.17 -3.35
C ASN A 179 -14.91 -14.15 -4.38
N ILE A 180 -14.36 -14.16 -5.61
CA ILE A 180 -14.80 -15.07 -6.68
C ILE A 180 -14.64 -16.54 -6.26
N ARG A 181 -13.50 -16.88 -5.65
CA ARG A 181 -13.26 -18.25 -5.14
C ARG A 181 -14.29 -18.63 -4.09
N GLN A 182 -14.63 -17.73 -3.19
CA GLN A 182 -15.61 -18.00 -2.13
C GLN A 182 -17.02 -18.24 -2.69
N GLU A 183 -17.43 -17.43 -3.68
CA GLU A 183 -18.73 -17.61 -4.37
C GLU A 183 -18.79 -18.93 -5.14
N LEU A 184 -17.70 -19.31 -5.81
CA LEU A 184 -17.60 -20.59 -6.52
C LEU A 184 -17.73 -21.78 -5.55
N LEU A 185 -17.03 -21.74 -4.42
CA LEU A 185 -17.10 -22.80 -3.40
C LEU A 185 -18.51 -22.95 -2.81
N GLU A 186 -19.18 -21.83 -2.53
CA GLU A 186 -20.56 -21.81 -2.05
C GLU A 186 -21.53 -22.36 -3.10
N SER A 187 -21.34 -22.02 -4.38
CA SER A 187 -22.14 -22.53 -5.50
C SER A 187 -22.00 -24.04 -5.64
N ILE A 188 -20.77 -24.56 -5.63
CA ILE A 188 -20.49 -26.01 -5.71
C ILE A 188 -21.20 -26.75 -4.56
N LEU A 189 -21.03 -26.29 -3.32
CA LEU A 189 -21.67 -26.92 -2.17
C LEU A 189 -23.21 -26.87 -2.26
N THR A 190 -23.77 -25.72 -2.60
CA THR A 190 -25.23 -25.56 -2.73
C THR A 190 -25.78 -26.48 -3.83
N SER A 191 -25.05 -26.67 -4.94
CA SER A 191 -25.45 -27.56 -6.02
C SER A 191 -25.39 -29.05 -5.64
N SER A 192 -24.53 -29.42 -4.69
CA SER A 192 -24.43 -30.81 -4.20
C SER A 192 -25.55 -31.20 -3.23
N PHE A 193 -26.23 -30.23 -2.61
CA PHE A 193 -27.30 -30.50 -1.66
C PHE A 193 -28.64 -30.72 -2.37
N GLN A 194 -29.22 -31.91 -2.21
CA GLN A 194 -30.48 -32.29 -2.85
C GLN A 194 -31.70 -31.63 -2.18
N LYS A 195 -31.60 -31.28 -0.89
CA LYS A 195 -32.70 -30.70 -0.11
C LYS A 195 -32.34 -29.35 0.48
N GLN A 196 -33.33 -28.47 0.48
CA GLN A 196 -33.23 -27.15 1.08
C GLN A 196 -33.59 -27.20 2.56
N LEU A 197 -32.69 -26.71 3.42
CA LEU A 197 -32.97 -26.42 4.82
C LEU A 197 -33.40 -24.98 5.03
N THR A 198 -34.22 -24.74 6.05
CA THR A 198 -34.63 -23.42 6.50
C THR A 198 -34.58 -23.35 8.02
N PHE A 199 -34.07 -22.22 8.53
CA PHE A 199 -34.24 -21.84 9.93
C PHE A 199 -35.72 -21.60 10.22
N SER A 200 -36.16 -22.10 11.38
CA SER A 200 -37.52 -22.01 11.83
C SER A 200 -37.84 -20.61 12.35
N SER A 201 -38.94 -20.02 11.86
CA SER A 201 -39.48 -18.79 12.44
C SER A 201 -40.18 -19.02 13.78
N GLU A 202 -40.58 -20.26 14.08
CA GLU A 202 -41.32 -20.64 15.29
C GLU A 202 -40.39 -21.22 16.37
N HIS A 203 -39.37 -21.98 15.97
CA HIS A 203 -38.48 -22.67 16.90
C HIS A 203 -37.16 -21.92 17.08
N LYS A 204 -37.28 -20.73 17.67
CA LYS A 204 -36.15 -19.82 17.87
C LYS A 204 -36.33 -18.99 19.15
N HIS A 205 -35.22 -18.45 19.63
CA HIS A 205 -35.22 -17.42 20.66
C HIS A 205 -35.95 -16.16 20.18
N ARG A 206 -36.52 -15.39 21.12
CA ARG A 206 -37.27 -14.16 20.80
C ARG A 206 -36.45 -13.13 20.04
N ASP A 207 -35.15 -13.04 20.34
CA ASP A 207 -34.21 -12.08 19.75
C ASP A 207 -33.51 -12.63 18.49
N ALA A 208 -33.91 -13.82 18.02
CA ALA A 208 -33.42 -14.36 16.75
C ALA A 208 -34.26 -13.81 15.57
N VAL A 209 -33.60 -13.30 14.54
CA VAL A 209 -34.22 -12.80 13.31
C VAL A 209 -33.87 -13.75 12.17
N VAL A 210 -34.90 -14.38 11.61
CA VAL A 210 -34.78 -15.25 10.43
C VAL A 210 -35.13 -14.45 9.19
N SER A 211 -34.29 -14.52 8.17
CA SER A 211 -34.38 -13.72 6.95
C SER A 211 -33.96 -14.52 5.72
N ASN A 212 -34.08 -13.91 4.53
CA ASN A 212 -33.73 -14.51 3.25
C ASN A 212 -34.42 -15.87 3.03
N ASN A 213 -35.75 -15.91 3.19
CA ASN A 213 -36.57 -17.12 3.05
C ASN A 213 -36.10 -18.28 3.94
N GLY A 214 -35.75 -17.99 5.20
CA GLY A 214 -35.28 -19.00 6.15
C GLY A 214 -33.82 -19.40 5.99
N LYS A 215 -33.06 -18.80 5.06
CA LYS A 215 -31.66 -19.18 4.83
C LYS A 215 -30.68 -18.52 5.77
N ILE A 216 -31.04 -17.38 6.34
CA ILE A 216 -30.14 -16.59 7.19
C ILE A 216 -30.79 -16.38 8.54
N VAL A 217 -30.00 -16.53 9.59
CA VAL A 217 -30.40 -16.17 10.95
C VAL A 217 -29.34 -15.27 11.57
N GLU A 218 -29.82 -14.24 12.26
CA GLU A 218 -29.04 -13.36 13.12
C GLU A 218 -29.63 -13.52 14.51
N CYS A 219 -28.87 -14.02 15.50
CA CYS A 219 -29.48 -14.31 16.80
C CYS A 219 -28.67 -13.85 18.00
N GLY A 220 -29.37 -13.29 18.99
CA GLY A 220 -29.00 -13.45 20.39
C GLY A 220 -29.81 -14.59 20.97
N GLY A 221 -29.26 -15.80 21.07
CA GLY A 221 -29.98 -17.01 21.53
C GLY A 221 -29.80 -18.22 20.61
N SER A 222 -30.74 -19.15 20.61
CA SER A 222 -30.69 -20.37 19.77
C SER A 222 -31.78 -20.38 18.70
N CYS A 223 -31.54 -21.03 17.57
CA CYS A 223 -32.51 -21.22 16.49
C CYS A 223 -32.32 -22.60 15.84
N LEU A 224 -33.43 -23.33 15.68
CA LEU A 224 -33.47 -24.63 15.00
C LEU A 224 -33.88 -24.47 13.54
N CYS A 225 -33.50 -25.42 12.69
CA CYS A 225 -34.13 -25.59 11.38
C CYS A 225 -35.45 -26.35 11.50
N ASP A 226 -36.35 -26.18 10.52
CA ASP A 226 -37.66 -26.87 10.51
C ASP A 226 -37.53 -28.37 10.19
N GLN A 227 -36.44 -28.76 9.53
CA GLN A 227 -36.25 -30.13 9.06
C GLN A 227 -35.58 -31.01 10.11
N LEU A 228 -36.20 -32.16 10.38
CA LEU A 228 -35.69 -33.23 11.23
C LEU A 228 -34.53 -33.97 10.55
N ILE A 229 -33.49 -34.33 11.31
CA ILE A 229 -32.42 -35.21 10.86
C ILE A 229 -32.92 -36.66 10.88
N PRO A 230 -32.94 -37.37 9.73
CA PRO A 230 -33.37 -38.76 9.66
C PRO A 230 -32.50 -39.69 10.50
N THR A 231 -33.14 -40.66 11.16
CA THR A 231 -32.50 -41.60 12.08
C THR A 231 -31.82 -42.78 11.39
N HIS A 232 -32.12 -43.04 10.12
CA HIS A 232 -31.72 -44.27 9.43
C HIS A 232 -30.55 -44.10 8.45
N GLN A 233 -29.96 -42.91 8.33
CA GLN A 233 -28.91 -42.61 7.37
C GLN A 233 -27.97 -41.51 7.87
N VAL A 234 -26.80 -41.40 7.23
CA VAL A 234 -25.82 -40.36 7.52
C VAL A 234 -26.24 -39.06 6.84
N THR A 235 -26.53 -38.07 7.64
CA THR A 235 -26.99 -36.76 7.19
C THR A 235 -25.83 -35.79 7.07
N LYS A 236 -25.78 -34.97 6.01
CA LYS A 236 -24.83 -33.86 5.90
C LYS A 236 -25.54 -32.54 5.69
N PHE A 237 -25.10 -31.49 6.37
CA PHE A 237 -25.54 -30.11 6.09
C PHE A 237 -24.40 -29.13 6.36
N ALA A 238 -24.53 -27.89 5.87
CA ALA A 238 -23.47 -26.89 6.02
C ALA A 238 -23.98 -25.51 6.42
N PHE A 239 -23.21 -24.85 7.29
CA PHE A 239 -23.40 -23.46 7.69
C PHE A 239 -22.27 -22.60 7.13
N LYS A 240 -22.61 -21.47 6.50
CA LYS A 240 -21.68 -20.38 6.19
C LYS A 240 -21.76 -19.32 7.28
N ILE A 241 -20.63 -19.01 7.88
CA ILE A 241 -20.54 -17.99 8.93
C ILE A 241 -20.44 -16.62 8.26
N LEU A 242 -21.41 -15.74 8.51
CA LEU A 242 -21.42 -14.38 7.95
C LEU A 242 -20.87 -13.35 8.94
N ASN A 243 -21.03 -13.60 10.24
CA ASN A 243 -20.45 -12.81 11.32
C ASN A 243 -20.25 -13.72 12.55
N SER A 244 -19.03 -13.79 13.07
CA SER A 244 -18.56 -14.83 14.00
C SER A 244 -18.33 -14.39 15.45
N LYS A 245 -18.76 -13.18 15.89
CA LYS A 245 -18.47 -12.66 17.25
C LYS A 245 -18.56 -13.69 18.38
N ALA A 246 -19.67 -14.41 18.49
CA ALA A 246 -19.85 -15.51 19.43
C ALA A 246 -20.78 -16.57 18.82
N CYS A 247 -20.30 -17.24 17.78
CA CYS A 247 -21.10 -18.14 16.96
C CYS A 247 -20.91 -19.61 17.35
N TYR A 248 -22.01 -20.35 17.41
CA TYR A 248 -22.09 -21.76 17.73
C TYR A 248 -22.91 -22.48 16.65
N VAL A 249 -22.42 -23.62 16.17
CA VAL A 249 -23.09 -24.40 15.12
C VAL A 249 -23.12 -25.89 15.47
N GLY A 250 -24.21 -26.57 15.14
CA GLY A 250 -24.36 -27.99 15.47
C GLY A 250 -25.79 -28.50 15.31
N ILE A 251 -26.22 -29.29 16.29
CA ILE A 251 -27.55 -29.90 16.33
C ILE A 251 -28.23 -29.67 17.68
N GLY A 252 -29.56 -29.62 17.68
CA GLY A 252 -30.40 -29.38 18.84
C GLY A 252 -31.54 -30.40 18.98
N ILE A 253 -32.01 -30.56 20.21
CA ILE A 253 -33.12 -31.40 20.64
C ILE A 253 -34.29 -30.46 20.92
N LYS A 254 -35.28 -30.46 20.02
CA LYS A 254 -36.37 -29.48 20.01
C LYS A 254 -37.11 -29.38 21.35
N GLN A 255 -37.49 -30.52 21.94
CA GLN A 255 -38.25 -30.58 23.19
C GLN A 255 -37.49 -29.92 24.35
N VAL A 256 -36.21 -30.28 24.53
CA VAL A 256 -35.37 -29.74 25.61
C VAL A 256 -35.09 -28.24 25.42
N MET A 257 -34.87 -27.80 24.18
CA MET A 257 -34.66 -26.38 23.89
C MET A 257 -35.93 -25.54 24.06
N GLN A 258 -37.12 -26.13 23.87
CA GLN A 258 -38.40 -25.47 24.12
C GLN A 258 -38.62 -25.20 25.61
N GLU A 259 -38.24 -26.13 26.49
CA GLU A 259 -38.37 -25.98 27.94
C GLU A 259 -37.58 -24.77 28.49
N THR A 260 -36.47 -24.41 27.84
CA THR A 260 -35.68 -23.23 28.21
C THR A 260 -36.07 -21.97 27.46
N SER A 261 -37.18 -21.97 26.71
CA SER A 261 -37.55 -20.89 25.79
C SER A 261 -36.40 -20.51 24.83
N TYR A 262 -35.59 -21.50 24.43
CA TYR A 262 -34.39 -21.34 23.60
C TYR A 262 -33.32 -20.41 24.19
N ASN A 263 -33.43 -20.06 25.48
CA ASN A 263 -32.42 -19.30 26.22
C ASN A 263 -31.23 -20.17 26.60
N TYR A 264 -30.10 -19.51 26.82
CA TYR A 264 -28.95 -20.14 27.46
C TYR A 264 -28.88 -19.86 28.96
N VAL A 265 -29.15 -20.88 29.77
CA VAL A 265 -29.20 -20.80 31.24
C VAL A 265 -28.25 -21.81 31.96
N GLY A 266 -27.27 -22.42 31.27
CA GLY A 266 -26.33 -23.39 31.88
C GLY A 266 -26.13 -24.72 31.11
N LEU A 267 -25.94 -25.82 31.85
CA LEU A 267 -25.68 -27.17 31.33
C LEU A 267 -26.96 -27.83 30.75
N ASN A 268 -26.79 -28.88 29.95
CA ASN A 268 -27.86 -29.78 29.47
C ASN A 268 -28.97 -29.16 28.58
N GLN A 269 -28.67 -28.14 27.79
CA GLN A 269 -29.68 -27.43 27.00
C GLN A 269 -30.04 -28.06 25.66
N GLY A 270 -30.06 -29.38 25.62
CA GLY A 270 -30.50 -30.12 24.43
C GLY A 270 -29.72 -29.78 23.17
N SER A 271 -28.40 -29.58 23.21
CA SER A 271 -27.63 -29.29 21.99
C SER A 271 -26.22 -29.85 22.01
N TYR A 272 -25.69 -30.09 20.81
CA TYR A 272 -24.30 -30.46 20.55
C TYR A 272 -23.73 -29.42 19.61
N LEU A 273 -22.78 -28.62 20.08
CA LEU A 273 -22.31 -27.41 19.39
C LEU A 273 -20.79 -27.29 19.46
N ILE A 274 -20.19 -26.72 18.42
CA ILE A 274 -18.86 -26.12 18.50
C ILE A 274 -18.97 -24.59 18.47
N ARG A 275 -18.09 -23.90 19.20
CA ARG A 275 -17.96 -22.44 19.19
C ARG A 275 -16.76 -22.01 18.36
N ASN A 276 -16.85 -20.82 17.78
CA ASN A 276 -15.82 -20.23 16.92
C ASN A 276 -14.42 -20.19 17.55
N ASP A 277 -14.28 -20.21 18.88
CA ASP A 277 -13.01 -20.18 19.60
C ASP A 277 -12.53 -21.55 20.13
N GLN A 278 -12.91 -22.65 19.45
CA GLN A 278 -12.47 -24.03 19.68
C GLN A 278 -13.13 -24.76 20.86
N HIS A 279 -14.12 -24.18 21.51
CA HIS A 279 -14.88 -24.89 22.56
C HIS A 279 -15.93 -25.81 21.94
N SER A 280 -16.27 -26.89 22.65
CA SER A 280 -17.36 -27.80 22.30
C SER A 280 -18.33 -27.96 23.45
N TYR A 281 -19.59 -28.26 23.14
CA TYR A 281 -20.68 -28.37 24.08
C TYR A 281 -21.48 -29.63 23.78
N SER A 282 -21.89 -30.34 24.83
CA SER A 282 -22.63 -31.59 24.75
C SER A 282 -23.88 -31.51 25.63
N HIS A 283 -24.97 -32.11 25.18
CA HIS A 283 -26.16 -32.30 26.02
C HIS A 283 -25.88 -33.21 27.23
N ASN A 284 -24.95 -34.17 27.09
CA ASN A 284 -24.73 -35.25 28.08
C ASN A 284 -23.53 -35.04 29.00
N GLN A 285 -22.75 -33.97 28.82
CA GLN A 285 -21.51 -33.76 29.57
C GLN A 285 -21.52 -32.41 30.28
N GLN A 286 -20.91 -32.37 31.48
CA GLN A 286 -20.59 -31.11 32.13
C GLN A 286 -19.66 -30.29 31.23
N ARG A 287 -19.76 -28.97 31.35
CA ARG A 287 -19.05 -28.00 30.50
C ARG A 287 -17.56 -28.34 30.47
N ASN A 288 -17.09 -28.84 29.33
CA ASN A 288 -15.68 -29.09 29.12
C ASN A 288 -15.05 -27.78 28.65
N ASN A 289 -14.27 -27.14 29.52
CA ASN A 289 -13.59 -25.89 29.19
C ASN A 289 -12.35 -26.09 28.31
N ASN A 290 -12.07 -27.31 27.87
CA ASN A 290 -10.95 -27.57 26.98
C ASN A 290 -11.30 -27.17 25.54
N LYS A 291 -10.34 -26.53 24.87
CA LYS A 291 -10.39 -26.22 23.43
C LYS A 291 -10.14 -27.51 22.64
N LEU A 292 -11.21 -28.21 22.29
CA LEU A 292 -11.16 -29.54 21.67
C LEU A 292 -11.52 -29.53 20.18
N SER A 293 -12.17 -28.46 19.69
CA SER A 293 -12.53 -28.30 18.28
C SER A 293 -11.56 -27.37 17.55
N PHE A 294 -11.94 -26.87 16.38
CA PHE A 294 -11.12 -25.98 15.55
C PHE A 294 -11.68 -24.54 15.55
N HIS A 295 -10.82 -23.59 15.21
CA HIS A 295 -11.22 -22.19 15.09
C HIS A 295 -11.93 -21.93 13.76
N PHE A 296 -12.99 -21.13 13.81
CA PHE A 296 -13.65 -20.63 12.62
C PHE A 296 -14.06 -19.16 12.76
N SER A 297 -14.14 -18.47 11.64
CA SER A 297 -14.40 -17.04 11.55
C SER A 297 -15.32 -16.70 10.36
N ASP A 298 -15.45 -15.42 10.06
CA ASP A 298 -16.30 -14.93 8.97
C ASP A 298 -15.89 -15.55 7.63
N ASN A 299 -16.88 -15.95 6.84
CA ASN A 299 -16.80 -16.67 5.57
C ASN A 299 -16.38 -18.14 5.66
N ASP A 300 -16.07 -18.68 6.83
CA ASP A 300 -15.87 -20.13 6.96
C ASP A 300 -17.15 -20.90 6.67
N ILE A 301 -16.99 -22.09 6.09
CA ILE A 301 -18.09 -23.02 5.84
C ILE A 301 -17.85 -24.26 6.69
N ILE A 302 -18.80 -24.55 7.57
CA ILE A 302 -18.74 -25.69 8.48
C ILE A 302 -19.72 -26.75 8.00
N ILE A 303 -19.18 -27.88 7.57
CA ILE A 303 -19.95 -29.07 7.20
C ILE A 303 -20.15 -29.93 8.45
N ILE A 304 -21.38 -30.36 8.67
CA ILE A 304 -21.78 -31.18 9.81
C ILE A 304 -22.34 -32.48 9.26
N GLU A 305 -21.75 -33.59 9.69
CA GLU A 305 -22.15 -34.95 9.36
C GLU A 305 -22.70 -35.61 10.62
N VAL A 306 -23.90 -36.19 10.55
CA VAL A 306 -24.60 -36.79 11.68
C VAL A 306 -24.97 -38.23 11.34
N ASP A 307 -24.47 -39.17 12.14
CA ASP A 307 -24.78 -40.60 12.07
C ASP A 307 -25.48 -41.01 13.38
N ILE A 308 -26.81 -41.00 13.36
CA ILE A 308 -27.64 -41.29 14.54
C ILE A 308 -27.46 -42.74 14.98
N GLN A 309 -27.31 -43.69 14.05
CA GLN A 309 -27.12 -45.11 14.35
C GLN A 309 -25.79 -45.36 15.07
N LYS A 310 -24.71 -44.71 14.61
CA LYS A 310 -23.40 -44.76 15.27
C LYS A 310 -23.25 -43.78 16.42
N LYS A 311 -24.30 -43.02 16.74
CA LYS A 311 -24.28 -42.02 17.82
C LYS A 311 -23.13 -41.04 17.67
N ASN A 312 -22.87 -40.56 16.44
CA ASN A 312 -21.73 -39.70 16.14
C ASN A 312 -22.16 -38.42 15.40
N ILE A 313 -21.52 -37.31 15.74
CA ILE A 313 -21.53 -36.07 14.96
C ILE A 313 -20.09 -35.65 14.65
N LYS A 314 -19.88 -35.19 13.42
CA LYS A 314 -18.60 -34.67 12.92
C LYS A 314 -18.78 -33.28 12.36
N TRP A 315 -17.95 -32.34 12.79
CA TRP A 315 -17.80 -31.03 12.16
C TRP A 315 -16.54 -31.03 11.31
N THR A 316 -16.59 -30.43 10.13
CA THR A 316 -15.44 -30.24 9.24
C THR A 316 -15.44 -28.82 8.71
N LYS A 317 -14.33 -28.11 8.87
CA LYS A 317 -14.11 -26.80 8.23
C LYS A 317 -13.75 -27.04 6.76
N PHE A 318 -14.63 -26.64 5.86
CA PHE A 318 -14.51 -26.99 4.43
C PHE A 318 -13.20 -26.51 3.81
N GLN A 319 -12.75 -25.30 4.19
CA GLN A 319 -11.56 -24.68 3.63
C GLN A 319 -10.25 -25.37 4.04
N SER A 320 -10.13 -25.80 5.30
CA SER A 320 -8.88 -26.37 5.85
C SER A 320 -8.90 -27.90 5.97
N GLY A 321 -10.08 -28.53 5.97
CA GLY A 321 -10.26 -29.95 6.22
C GLY A 321 -10.13 -30.34 7.70
N GLU A 322 -9.89 -29.38 8.61
CA GLU A 322 -9.88 -29.62 10.05
C GLU A 322 -11.23 -30.18 10.49
N SER A 323 -11.20 -31.19 11.36
CA SER A 323 -12.43 -31.84 11.81
C SER A 323 -12.43 -32.18 13.30
N PHE A 324 -13.63 -32.25 13.86
CA PHE A 324 -13.88 -32.59 15.25
C PHE A 324 -15.04 -33.59 15.31
N ASN A 325 -14.95 -34.59 16.17
CA ASN A 325 -15.97 -35.64 16.32
C ASN A 325 -16.44 -35.72 17.77
N GLN A 326 -17.72 -36.02 17.97
CA GLN A 326 -18.31 -36.17 19.29
C GLN A 326 -19.42 -37.21 19.29
N GLN A 327 -19.60 -37.90 20.41
CA GLN A 327 -20.73 -38.81 20.60
C GLN A 327 -22.02 -38.08 20.97
N ILE A 328 -23.16 -38.57 20.48
CA ILE A 328 -24.51 -38.01 20.69
C ILE A 328 -25.48 -39.05 21.25
N CYS A 329 -26.55 -38.63 21.93
CA CYS A 329 -27.66 -39.53 22.23
C CYS A 329 -28.55 -39.72 20.99
N SER A 330 -28.87 -40.96 20.66
CA SER A 330 -29.84 -41.33 19.61
C SER A 330 -31.29 -41.38 20.12
N CYS A 331 -31.53 -40.95 21.36
CA CYS A 331 -32.80 -41.08 22.06
C CYS A 331 -33.81 -39.95 21.75
N TYR A 332 -33.41 -38.96 20.94
CA TYR A 332 -34.19 -37.77 20.67
C TYR A 332 -34.22 -37.44 19.19
N ASP A 333 -35.24 -36.69 18.79
CA ASP A 333 -35.30 -36.02 17.51
C ASP A 333 -34.27 -34.88 17.45
N LEU A 334 -33.44 -34.90 16.42
CA LEU A 334 -32.32 -33.98 16.25
C LEU A 334 -32.57 -33.05 15.06
N TYR A 335 -32.27 -31.77 15.24
CA TYR A 335 -32.46 -30.73 14.23
C TYR A 335 -31.15 -29.97 14.03
N PRO A 336 -30.79 -29.55 12.81
CA PRO A 336 -29.73 -28.59 12.61
C PRO A 336 -30.01 -27.34 13.44
N CYS A 337 -29.02 -26.86 14.18
CA CYS A 337 -29.20 -25.72 15.05
C CYS A 337 -27.99 -24.82 15.07
N ILE A 338 -28.27 -23.57 15.39
CA ILE A 338 -27.24 -22.58 15.68
C ILE A 338 -27.58 -21.89 16.99
N ARG A 339 -26.54 -21.30 17.55
CA ARG A 339 -26.68 -20.38 18.65
C ARG A 339 -25.67 -19.26 18.48
N SER A 340 -26.02 -18.06 18.93
CA SER A 340 -25.01 -17.03 19.06
C SER A 340 -25.32 -15.97 20.11
N GLY A 341 -24.26 -15.24 20.49
CA GLY A 341 -24.42 -13.93 21.14
C GLY A 341 -24.88 -12.87 20.13
N SER A 342 -25.26 -11.70 20.64
CA SER A 342 -25.74 -10.59 19.82
C SER A 342 -24.81 -10.31 18.63
N ASP A 343 -25.42 -10.09 17.47
CA ASP A 343 -24.80 -9.70 16.19
C ASP A 343 -24.09 -10.80 15.38
N SER A 344 -24.08 -12.06 15.81
CA SER A 344 -23.56 -13.12 14.92
C SER A 344 -24.61 -13.53 13.90
N LYS A 345 -24.16 -13.86 12.69
CA LYS A 345 -25.03 -14.13 11.53
C LYS A 345 -24.56 -15.38 10.80
N VAL A 346 -25.50 -16.28 10.51
CA VAL A 346 -25.21 -17.58 9.89
C VAL A 346 -26.18 -17.83 8.75
N LYS A 347 -25.66 -18.39 7.66
CA LYS A 347 -26.44 -18.87 6.52
C LYS A 347 -26.43 -20.39 6.46
N ILE A 348 -27.57 -21.04 6.29
CA ILE A 348 -27.65 -22.48 6.01
C ILE A 348 -27.57 -22.69 4.49
N LEU A 349 -26.68 -23.60 4.05
CA LEU A 349 -26.40 -23.82 2.62
C LEU A 349 -27.23 -24.96 2.01
N GLY A 350 -27.59 -25.98 2.79
CA GLY A 350 -28.38 -27.11 2.30
C GLY A 350 -28.12 -28.39 3.09
N PHE A 351 -28.76 -29.48 2.65
CA PHE A 351 -28.71 -30.81 3.27
C PHE A 351 -28.62 -31.91 2.21
N ASP A 352 -27.79 -32.92 2.47
CA ASP A 352 -27.66 -34.15 1.71
C ASP A 352 -28.11 -35.34 2.56
N LEU A 353 -28.84 -36.26 1.93
CA LEU A 353 -29.47 -37.43 2.55
C LEU A 353 -28.59 -38.67 2.41
#